data_AF-A0A0L0T4R4-F1
#
_entry.id   AF-A0A0L0T4R4-F1
#
_cell.length_a   1.000
_cell.length_b   1.000
_cell.length_c   1.000
_cell.angle_alpha   90.00
_cell.angle_beta   90.00
_cell.angle_gamma   90.00
#
_symmetry.space_group_name_H-M   'P 1'
#
loop_
_entity.id
_entity.type
_entity.pdbx_description
1 polymer ?
#
loop_
_entity_poly.entity_id
_entity_poly.type
_entity_poly.pdbx_seq_one_letter_code
_entity_poly.pdbx_strand_id
1 'polypeptide(L)'
;MLDAAKCITGTSAPCALWFSTVLARVSRVVPTWTRTNLQAHAVATRHGIKRTTRPRGSTLFSTLLHHRSATPTDTKMAIKISNKLDVTAVDVAGMRVLIRVDFNVPFAAGEISNNQRIVAALPTIQHVLAQGPKAVILMSHLGRPDGKVVAKYSLAPVAKELERLLEKPVTFLHDCVGEAVETAVAEADEGAVILLENLRFHIEEEGSAKQADGTKVKADKAAVAEFRASLTKLGDVYINDAFGTAHRAHSSMVGVDLPVRAAGFLMKKELDFFAKALESPDRPFLAILGGAKVSDKIQLIDNLLDKVNVMIIGGGMVFTFKKVLQGMAIGNSLYDAPGAELVEKLVQKAEANGVKIVFPVDYVAANKFAADAETQVVTDEDGIPEGWMGLDCGPESAKLFAATIAEAKTVLWNGPAGVSEDEERTSADPPAPVANAE
;
A
#
# COMPACT_ATOMS: atom_id res chain seq x y z
N MET A 1 -16.54 17.62 36.63
CA MET A 1 -16.68 19.09 36.61
C MET A 1 -16.87 19.46 35.16
N LEU A 2 -18.10 19.78 34.73
CA LEU A 2 -18.57 21.18 34.58
C LEU A 2 -17.60 21.94 33.66
N ASP A 3 -17.95 22.49 32.50
CA ASP A 3 -19.23 22.88 31.90
C ASP A 3 -18.88 23.35 30.47
N ALA A 4 -19.74 23.13 29.48
CA ALA A 4 -19.97 24.01 28.31
C ALA A 4 -20.66 23.23 27.17
N ALA A 5 -21.97 23.10 27.29
CA ALA A 5 -22.86 22.84 26.17
C ALA A 5 -23.35 24.17 25.57
N LYS A 6 -23.52 24.16 24.23
CA LYS A 6 -24.36 25.03 23.37
C LYS A 6 -23.76 26.33 22.79
N CYS A 7 -23.45 26.26 21.49
CA CYS A 7 -23.90 27.21 20.46
C CYS A 7 -23.97 26.46 19.10
N ILE A 8 -25.16 26.05 18.64
CA ILE A 8 -25.91 26.65 17.52
C ILE A 8 -25.27 26.33 16.15
N THR A 9 -25.59 25.15 15.60
CA THR A 9 -26.50 24.89 14.47
C THR A 9 -25.86 25.04 13.09
N GLY A 10 -25.77 23.91 12.39
CA GLY A 10 -25.56 23.85 10.94
C GLY A 10 -24.12 23.55 10.57
N THR A 11 -23.84 22.27 10.28
CA THR A 11 -22.86 21.88 9.27
C THR A 11 -23.05 20.40 8.98
N SER A 12 -23.46 20.14 7.74
CA SER A 12 -23.59 18.86 7.07
C SER A 12 -22.25 18.12 7.05
N ALA A 13 -22.28 16.83 7.35
CA ALA A 13 -21.11 15.96 7.21
C ALA A 13 -21.18 15.25 5.83
N PRO A 14 -20.12 15.33 4.99
CA PRO A 14 -20.13 14.75 3.66
C PRO A 14 -20.10 13.22 3.70
N CYS A 15 -20.60 12.57 2.64
CA CYS A 15 -20.59 11.12 2.46
C CYS A 15 -19.18 10.51 2.65
N ALA A 16 -18.13 11.25 2.28
CA ALA A 16 -16.73 10.88 2.50
C ALA A 16 -16.34 10.74 4.00
N LEU A 17 -16.90 11.57 4.89
CA LEU A 17 -16.73 11.42 6.34
C LEU A 17 -17.58 10.27 6.90
N TRP A 18 -18.75 10.00 6.32
CA TRP A 18 -19.58 8.88 6.72
C TRP A 18 -18.89 7.53 6.43
N PHE A 19 -18.24 7.37 5.27
CA PHE A 19 -17.47 6.18 4.94
C PHE A 19 -16.27 5.93 5.88
N SER A 20 -15.59 6.98 6.33
CA SER A 20 -14.55 6.90 7.37
C SER A 20 -15.13 6.44 8.73
N THR A 21 -16.35 6.91 9.05
CA THR A 21 -17.06 6.57 10.30
C THR A 21 -17.57 5.13 10.31
N VAL A 22 -18.00 4.58 9.16
CA VAL A 22 -18.38 3.17 9.01
C VAL A 22 -17.16 2.25 9.12
N LEU A 23 -16.03 2.60 8.49
CA LEU A 23 -14.76 1.87 8.65
C LEU A 23 -14.22 1.90 10.09
N ALA A 24 -14.42 3.01 10.82
CA ALA A 24 -14.08 3.13 12.24
C ALA A 24 -15.00 2.29 13.16
N ARG A 25 -16.22 1.96 12.72
CA ARG A 25 -17.17 1.11 13.48
C ARG A 25 -16.90 -0.38 13.27
N VAL A 26 -16.49 -0.80 12.08
CA VAL A 26 -16.12 -2.22 11.80
C VAL A 26 -14.82 -2.62 12.51
N SER A 27 -13.96 -1.66 12.86
CA SER A 27 -12.68 -1.90 13.56
C SER A 27 -12.79 -1.97 15.10
N ARG A 28 -14.00 -1.89 15.68
CA ARG A 28 -14.22 -2.07 17.13
C ARG A 28 -15.03 -3.33 17.44
N VAL A 29 -14.45 -4.49 17.16
CA VAL A 29 -14.82 -5.74 17.85
C VAL A 29 -13.51 -6.42 18.27
N VAL A 30 -13.02 -6.04 19.44
CA VAL A 30 -11.97 -6.77 20.17
C VAL A 30 -12.64 -7.31 21.43
N PRO A 31 -12.76 -8.63 21.63
CA PRO A 31 -13.17 -9.15 22.93
C PRO A 31 -12.02 -8.99 23.91
N THR A 32 -12.24 -8.17 24.92
CA THR A 32 -11.48 -8.11 26.17
C THR A 32 -11.48 -9.48 26.86
N TRP A 33 -10.35 -10.17 26.86
CA TRP A 33 -10.15 -11.34 27.73
C TRP A 33 -9.73 -10.87 29.12
N THR A 34 -10.69 -10.86 30.04
CA THR A 34 -10.45 -10.69 31.48
C THR A 34 -9.90 -11.97 32.09
N ARG A 35 -8.78 -11.85 32.81
CA ARG A 35 -8.25 -12.85 33.76
C ARG A 35 -9.20 -13.02 34.94
N THR A 36 -9.54 -14.27 35.27
CA THR A 36 -9.72 -14.69 36.67
C THR A 36 -9.48 -16.19 36.86
N ASN A 37 -8.79 -16.50 37.95
CA ASN A 37 -8.34 -17.81 38.46
C ASN A 37 -9.48 -18.78 38.83
N LEU A 38 -9.23 -20.11 38.80
CA LEU A 38 -9.01 -20.93 40.02
C LEU A 38 -8.80 -22.43 39.69
N GLN A 39 -7.66 -22.94 40.19
CA GLN A 39 -7.40 -24.21 40.89
C GLN A 39 -8.14 -25.54 40.58
N ALA A 40 -7.26 -26.55 40.44
CA ALA A 40 -7.30 -27.91 41.02
C ALA A 40 -7.93 -29.06 40.21
N HIS A 41 -7.11 -30.03 39.78
CA HIS A 41 -6.90 -31.30 40.49
C HIS A 41 -5.85 -32.17 39.78
N ALA A 42 -5.00 -32.81 40.59
CA ALA A 42 -4.01 -33.77 40.18
C ALA A 42 -4.64 -35.15 39.98
N VAL A 43 -4.23 -35.90 38.94
CA VAL A 43 -4.15 -37.36 38.98
C VAL A 43 -2.89 -37.79 38.25
N ALA A 44 -2.05 -38.50 38.99
CA ALA A 44 -0.83 -39.13 38.53
C ALA A 44 -1.15 -40.49 37.88
N THR A 45 -0.45 -40.81 36.79
CA THR A 45 -0.10 -42.20 36.47
C THR A 45 1.27 -42.25 35.81
N ARG A 46 2.25 -42.77 36.57
CA ARG A 46 3.54 -43.28 36.07
C ARG A 46 3.30 -44.52 35.21
N HIS A 47 4.17 -44.80 34.24
CA HIS A 47 4.84 -46.10 34.06
C HIS A 47 5.98 -46.01 33.01
N GLY A 48 7.23 -46.09 33.49
CA GLY A 48 8.22 -47.11 33.12
C GLY A 48 8.65 -47.39 31.67
N ILE A 49 9.74 -46.75 31.22
CA ILE A 49 11.03 -47.31 30.71
C ILE A 49 11.01 -48.58 29.80
N LYS A 50 11.62 -48.50 28.59
CA LYS A 50 12.88 -49.21 28.19
C LYS A 50 13.30 -48.99 26.72
N ARG A 51 14.60 -48.70 26.55
CA ARG A 51 15.40 -48.78 25.32
C ARG A 51 15.61 -50.25 24.91
N THR A 52 15.82 -50.52 23.60
CA THR A 52 16.99 -51.27 23.07
C THR A 52 16.91 -51.59 21.55
N THR A 53 17.95 -51.15 20.82
CA THR A 53 18.79 -51.85 19.81
C THR A 53 18.22 -52.58 18.56
N ARG A 54 18.80 -52.24 17.39
CA ARG A 54 18.91 -53.01 16.13
C ARG A 54 19.64 -54.36 16.31
N PRO A 55 19.50 -55.31 15.35
CA PRO A 55 20.60 -55.59 14.41
C PRO A 55 20.20 -55.88 12.93
N ARG A 56 21.22 -56.13 12.09
CA ARG A 56 21.29 -56.18 10.61
C ARG A 56 21.03 -57.57 9.97
N GLY A 57 20.65 -57.54 8.68
CA GLY A 57 20.97 -58.53 7.61
C GLY A 57 20.01 -59.72 7.47
N SER A 58 19.68 -60.30 6.30
CA SER A 58 20.00 -60.08 4.88
C SER A 58 19.09 -61.00 4.01
N THR A 59 18.72 -60.53 2.81
CA THR A 59 18.41 -61.27 1.54
C THR A 59 17.29 -62.31 1.46
N LEU A 60 16.30 -62.08 0.58
CA LEU A 60 16.15 -62.74 -0.75
C LEU A 60 14.85 -62.29 -1.48
N PHE A 61 15.04 -61.86 -2.74
CA PHE A 61 14.16 -61.94 -3.93
C PHE A 61 12.62 -61.78 -3.81
N SER A 62 12.08 -60.74 -4.45
CA SER A 62 11.09 -60.91 -5.52
C SER A 62 10.94 -59.62 -6.34
N THR A 63 10.93 -59.81 -7.64
CA THR A 63 10.97 -58.85 -8.74
C THR A 63 9.56 -58.33 -9.04
N LEU A 64 9.35 -57.01 -9.01
CA LEU A 64 8.28 -56.38 -9.77
C LEU A 64 8.74 -55.00 -10.23
N LEU A 65 9.05 -54.91 -11.52
CA LEU A 65 9.35 -53.66 -12.21
C LEU A 65 8.12 -52.75 -12.14
N HIS A 66 8.25 -51.62 -11.47
CA HIS A 66 7.55 -50.40 -11.82
C HIS A 66 8.60 -49.32 -12.04
N HIS A 67 8.80 -48.94 -13.30
CA HIS A 67 9.51 -47.73 -13.65
C HIS A 67 8.77 -46.53 -13.04
N ARG A 68 9.23 -46.04 -11.90
CA ARG A 68 9.00 -44.65 -11.50
C ARG A 68 10.25 -43.86 -11.88
N SER A 69 10.19 -43.20 -13.02
CA SER A 69 11.03 -42.03 -13.27
C SER A 69 10.67 -41.00 -12.20
N ALA A 70 11.57 -40.80 -11.24
CA ALA A 70 11.51 -39.63 -10.39
C ALA A 70 11.90 -38.43 -11.27
N THR A 71 10.90 -37.77 -11.84
CA THR A 71 11.08 -36.41 -12.33
C THR A 71 11.30 -35.51 -11.11
N PRO A 72 12.37 -34.70 -11.07
CA PRO A 72 12.44 -33.64 -10.07
C PRO A 72 11.36 -32.63 -10.47
N THR A 73 10.24 -32.62 -9.74
CA THR A 73 9.31 -31.51 -9.77
C THR A 73 9.99 -30.34 -9.08
N ASP A 74 10.85 -29.67 -9.83
CA ASP A 74 11.34 -28.33 -9.55
C ASP A 74 10.15 -27.38 -9.75
N THR A 75 9.18 -27.51 -8.85
CA THR A 75 8.08 -26.57 -8.73
C THR A 75 8.77 -25.32 -8.21
N LYS A 76 9.10 -24.39 -9.09
CA LYS A 76 9.38 -23.00 -8.71
C LYS A 76 8.19 -22.58 -7.85
N MET A 77 8.36 -22.67 -6.53
CA MET A 77 7.39 -22.17 -5.57
C MET A 77 7.17 -20.72 -5.97
N ALA A 78 5.98 -20.41 -6.50
CA ALA A 78 5.64 -19.04 -6.83
C ALA A 78 5.92 -18.22 -5.57
N ILE A 79 6.81 -17.25 -5.68
CA ILE A 79 7.25 -16.45 -4.54
C ILE A 79 6.03 -15.69 -4.05
N LYS A 80 5.42 -16.19 -2.98
CA LYS A 80 4.28 -15.53 -2.33
C LYS A 80 4.74 -14.27 -1.63
N ILE A 81 3.90 -13.24 -1.70
CA ILE A 81 4.04 -11.97 -0.98
C ILE A 81 4.14 -12.25 0.53
N SER A 82 3.35 -13.20 1.02
CA SER A 82 3.29 -13.62 2.42
C SER A 82 4.58 -14.27 2.97
N ASN A 83 5.48 -14.76 2.11
CA ASN A 83 6.66 -15.53 2.54
C ASN A 83 7.94 -14.67 2.67
N LYS A 84 7.84 -13.34 2.64
CA LYS A 84 9.02 -12.47 2.77
C LYS A 84 9.50 -12.40 4.21
N LEU A 85 10.82 -12.48 4.40
CA LEU A 85 11.47 -12.26 5.69
C LEU A 85 11.18 -10.84 6.17
N ASP A 86 10.88 -10.68 7.46
CA ASP A 86 10.65 -9.39 8.09
C ASP A 86 11.64 -9.14 9.23
N VAL A 87 11.73 -7.87 9.64
CA VAL A 87 12.70 -7.38 10.61
C VAL A 87 12.65 -8.11 11.96
N THR A 88 11.50 -8.65 12.37
CA THR A 88 11.37 -9.34 13.68
C THR A 88 12.08 -10.69 13.71
N ALA A 89 12.38 -11.25 12.53
CA ALA A 89 13.05 -12.54 12.36
C ALA A 89 14.55 -12.41 12.04
N VAL A 90 15.13 -11.21 12.19
CA VAL A 90 16.53 -10.93 11.89
C VAL A 90 17.28 -10.54 13.15
N ASP A 91 18.40 -11.22 13.43
CA ASP A 91 19.35 -10.80 14.46
C ASP A 91 20.23 -9.68 13.91
N VAL A 92 20.21 -8.54 14.59
CA VAL A 92 20.95 -7.33 14.20
C VAL A 92 21.96 -6.88 15.26
N ALA A 93 22.14 -7.66 16.34
CA ALA A 93 23.06 -7.30 17.41
C ALA A 93 24.50 -7.19 16.89
N GLY A 94 25.16 -6.07 17.18
CA GLY A 94 26.52 -5.77 16.70
C GLY A 94 26.66 -5.58 15.18
N MET A 95 25.57 -5.59 14.41
CA MET A 95 25.60 -5.45 12.95
C MET A 95 25.40 -4.01 12.51
N ARG A 96 25.90 -3.66 11.32
CA ARG A 96 25.53 -2.42 10.62
C ARG A 96 24.27 -2.68 9.80
N VAL A 97 23.20 -1.95 10.11
CA VAL A 97 21.90 -2.19 9.49
C VAL A 97 21.58 -1.08 8.50
N LEU A 98 21.58 -1.40 7.21
CA LEU A 98 21.21 -0.47 6.15
C LEU A 98 19.70 -0.53 5.93
N ILE A 99 19.01 0.59 6.17
CA ILE A 99 17.55 0.68 6.08
C ILE A 99 17.15 1.66 4.99
N ARG A 100 16.36 1.19 4.02
CA ARG A 100 15.70 2.05 3.04
C ARG A 100 14.35 2.49 3.55
N VAL A 101 14.23 3.77 3.89
CA VAL A 101 13.00 4.39 4.43
C VAL A 101 12.38 5.34 3.41
N ASP A 102 11.07 5.62 3.51
CA ASP A 102 10.41 6.62 2.65
C ASP A 102 10.35 7.98 3.36
N PHE A 103 11.34 8.85 3.12
CA PHE A 103 11.36 10.23 3.65
C PHE A 103 11.02 11.28 2.60
N ASN A 104 10.21 10.93 1.60
CA ASN A 104 9.75 11.88 0.60
C ASN A 104 8.61 12.75 1.16
N VAL A 105 8.95 13.69 2.05
CA VAL A 105 8.01 14.57 2.76
C VAL A 105 7.74 15.89 2.02
N PRO A 106 6.54 16.46 2.14
CA PRO A 106 6.25 17.78 1.59
C PRO A 106 6.90 18.89 2.45
N PHE A 107 7.26 19.98 1.78
CA PHE A 107 7.79 21.18 2.41
C PHE A 107 6.84 22.37 2.18
N ALA A 108 6.71 23.23 3.18
CA ALA A 108 6.06 24.54 3.07
C ALA A 108 6.95 25.59 3.75
N ALA A 109 7.17 26.73 3.09
CA ALA A 109 8.00 27.83 3.61
C ALA A 109 9.43 27.41 4.08
N GLY A 110 10.00 26.36 3.49
CA GLY A 110 11.34 25.87 3.85
C GLY A 110 11.38 24.85 4.99
N GLU A 111 10.22 24.51 5.57
CA GLU A 111 10.08 23.54 6.66
C GLU A 111 9.24 22.33 6.22
N ILE A 112 9.37 21.22 6.95
CA ILE A 112 8.59 20.00 6.71
C ILE A 112 7.14 20.28 7.10
N SER A 113 6.21 20.28 6.14
CA SER A 113 4.81 20.58 6.40
C SER A 113 4.01 19.37 6.91
N ASN A 114 4.48 18.15 6.63
CA ASN A 114 3.90 16.91 7.14
C ASN A 114 5.00 15.87 7.36
N ASN A 115 5.22 15.49 8.62
CA ASN A 115 6.26 14.54 9.03
C ASN A 115 5.76 13.08 9.14
N GLN A 116 4.53 12.77 8.72
CA GLN A 116 3.90 11.45 8.87
C GLN A 116 4.76 10.31 8.32
N ARG A 117 5.46 10.54 7.21
CA ARG A 117 6.36 9.54 6.61
C ARG A 117 7.60 9.26 7.46
N ILE A 118 8.11 10.26 8.17
CA ILE A 118 9.22 10.09 9.12
C ILE A 118 8.73 9.30 10.33
N VAL A 119 7.58 9.70 10.89
CA VAL A 119 6.95 9.01 12.02
C VAL A 119 6.66 7.54 11.69
N ALA A 120 6.22 7.24 10.47
CA ALA A 120 5.90 5.88 10.04
C ALA A 120 7.11 4.94 9.98
N ALA A 121 8.34 5.46 9.85
CA ALA A 121 9.56 4.66 9.86
C ALA A 121 10.12 4.41 11.27
N LEU A 122 9.70 5.20 12.27
CA LEU A 122 10.21 5.09 13.64
C LEU A 122 10.07 3.68 14.24
N PRO A 123 8.97 2.93 14.06
CA PRO A 123 8.86 1.59 14.62
C PRO A 123 9.98 0.65 14.18
N THR A 124 10.37 0.70 12.89
CA THR A 124 11.46 -0.12 12.36
C THR A 124 12.80 0.33 12.94
N ILE A 125 13.06 1.64 12.96
CA ILE A 125 14.32 2.20 13.47
C ILE A 125 14.50 1.88 14.96
N GLN A 126 13.48 2.13 15.78
CA GLN A 126 13.50 1.89 17.22
C GLN A 126 13.66 0.40 17.55
N HIS A 127 12.98 -0.47 16.82
CA HIS A 127 13.11 -1.92 17.01
C HIS A 127 14.51 -2.42 16.69
N VAL A 128 15.13 -1.93 15.62
CA VAL A 128 16.52 -2.26 15.28
C VAL A 128 17.45 -1.73 16.37
N LEU A 129 17.30 -0.48 16.79
CA LEU A 129 18.12 0.11 17.85
C LEU A 129 18.03 -0.64 19.19
N ALA A 130 16.83 -1.12 19.55
CA ALA A 130 16.60 -1.86 20.79
C ALA A 130 17.35 -3.21 20.84
N GLN A 131 17.79 -3.73 19.70
CA GLN A 131 18.56 -4.98 19.60
C GLN A 131 20.08 -4.78 19.66
N GLY A 132 20.55 -3.54 19.87
CA GLY A 132 21.97 -3.23 20.01
C GLY A 132 22.79 -3.42 18.73
N PRO A 133 22.44 -2.76 17.61
CA PRO A 133 23.23 -2.81 16.39
C PRO A 133 24.52 -2.01 16.56
N LYS A 134 25.54 -2.29 15.74
CA LYS A 134 26.73 -1.43 15.66
C LYS A 134 26.33 -0.05 15.16
N ALA A 135 25.55 0.04 14.09
CA ALA A 135 25.01 1.30 13.58
C ALA A 135 23.74 1.07 12.76
N VAL A 136 22.88 2.09 12.70
CA VAL A 136 21.71 2.16 11.82
C VAL A 136 21.97 3.20 10.73
N ILE A 137 22.06 2.75 9.49
CA ILE A 137 22.33 3.57 8.31
C ILE A 137 21.03 3.73 7.53
N LEU A 138 20.49 4.95 7.49
CA LEU A 138 19.26 5.27 6.79
C LEU A 138 19.60 5.86 5.43
N MET A 139 19.00 5.33 4.38
CA MET A 139 19.08 5.90 3.05
C MET A 139 17.69 6.27 2.54
N SER A 140 17.58 7.45 1.91
CA SER A 140 16.30 7.90 1.38
C SER A 140 16.40 8.69 0.06
N HIS A 141 15.25 9.13 -0.46
CA HIS A 141 15.18 10.10 -1.53
C HIS A 141 14.16 11.18 -1.17
N LEU A 142 14.34 12.37 -1.74
CA LEU A 142 13.40 13.47 -1.64
C LEU A 142 13.21 14.12 -3.02
N GLY A 143 11.95 14.31 -3.42
CA GLY A 143 11.61 14.97 -4.68
C GLY A 143 12.19 14.31 -5.93
N ARG A 144 12.48 15.13 -6.93
CA ARG A 144 13.00 14.73 -8.25
C ARG A 144 14.20 15.61 -8.62
N PRO A 145 15.39 15.30 -8.10
CA PRO A 145 16.63 16.00 -8.43
C PRO A 145 17.23 15.60 -9.79
N ASP A 146 16.71 14.55 -10.44
CA ASP A 146 17.16 14.07 -11.76
C ASP A 146 18.69 13.84 -11.84
N GLY A 147 19.28 13.17 -10.83
CA GLY A 147 20.69 12.79 -10.83
C GLY A 147 21.66 13.96 -10.63
N LYS A 148 21.21 15.04 -9.98
CA LYS A 148 22.01 16.23 -9.69
C LYS A 148 21.87 16.63 -8.23
N VAL A 149 22.92 17.19 -7.64
CA VAL A 149 22.84 17.78 -6.31
C VAL A 149 22.01 19.05 -6.37
N VAL A 150 20.86 19.05 -5.69
CA VAL A 150 19.95 20.20 -5.64
C VAL A 150 19.58 20.49 -4.19
N ALA A 151 20.01 21.65 -3.67
CA ALA A 151 19.87 22.02 -2.26
C ALA A 151 18.43 21.90 -1.71
N LYS A 152 17.41 22.26 -2.51
CA LYS A 152 15.99 22.14 -2.12
C LYS A 152 15.51 20.71 -1.87
N TYR A 153 16.27 19.71 -2.31
CA TYR A 153 15.96 18.29 -2.14
C TYR A 153 16.96 17.59 -1.21
N SER A 154 17.76 18.34 -0.45
CA SER A 154 18.62 17.76 0.60
C SER A 154 17.78 17.15 1.73
N LEU A 155 18.26 16.06 2.30
CA LEU A 155 17.67 15.40 3.47
C LEU A 155 18.15 16.00 4.81
N ALA A 156 19.00 17.03 4.81
CA ALA A 156 19.47 17.66 6.05
C ALA A 156 18.35 18.13 7.00
N PRO A 157 17.23 18.74 6.51
CA PRO A 157 16.11 19.08 7.39
C PRO A 157 15.42 17.85 7.99
N VAL A 158 15.39 16.73 7.26
CA VAL A 158 14.83 15.45 7.71
C VAL A 158 15.69 14.86 8.83
N ALA A 159 17.01 14.98 8.77
CA ALA A 159 17.91 14.54 9.84
C ALA A 159 17.57 15.22 11.17
N LYS A 160 17.34 16.54 11.15
CA LYS A 160 16.98 17.33 12.35
C LYS A 160 15.63 16.91 12.94
N GLU A 161 14.63 16.70 12.08
CA GLU A 161 13.32 16.24 12.55
C GLU A 161 13.38 14.82 13.09
N LEU A 162 14.19 13.95 12.48
CA LEU A 162 14.40 12.59 12.96
C LEU A 162 15.13 12.58 14.31
N GLU A 163 16.16 13.40 14.50
CA GLU A 163 16.85 13.58 15.78
C GLU A 163 15.89 14.00 16.89
N ARG A 164 15.01 14.98 16.60
CA ARG A 164 13.98 15.44 17.52
C ARG A 164 12.99 14.34 17.89
N LEU A 165 12.57 13.51 16.92
CA LEU A 165 11.60 12.43 17.12
C LEU A 165 12.19 11.20 17.82
N LEU A 166 13.47 10.91 17.59
CA LEU A 166 14.18 9.80 18.23
C LEU A 166 14.74 10.15 19.61
N GLU A 167 14.82 11.45 19.94
CA GLU A 167 15.51 11.96 21.13
C GLU A 167 16.96 11.42 21.21
N LYS A 168 17.59 11.27 20.04
CA LYS A 168 18.92 10.68 19.87
C LYS A 168 19.66 11.40 18.74
N PRO A 169 20.98 11.67 18.88
CA PRO A 169 21.76 12.29 17.81
C PRO A 169 21.66 11.52 16.49
N VAL A 170 21.46 12.26 15.39
CA VAL A 170 21.46 11.71 14.03
C VAL A 170 22.60 12.34 13.23
N THR A 171 23.60 11.53 12.89
CA THR A 171 24.70 11.98 12.04
C THR A 171 24.21 12.09 10.60
N PHE A 172 24.26 13.29 10.03
CA PHE A 172 23.93 13.49 8.62
C PHE A 172 25.21 13.50 7.77
N LEU A 173 25.25 12.67 6.73
CA LEU A 173 26.34 12.65 5.76
C LEU A 173 25.91 13.36 4.48
N HIS A 174 26.80 14.17 3.91
CA HIS A 174 26.53 14.98 2.72
C HIS A 174 26.57 14.21 1.38
N ASP A 175 26.82 12.90 1.45
CA ASP A 175 26.73 11.98 0.33
C ASP A 175 26.17 10.63 0.83
N CYS A 176 25.86 9.72 -0.09
CA CYS A 176 25.33 8.38 0.19
C CYS A 176 26.30 7.24 -0.18
N VAL A 177 27.39 7.54 -0.86
CA VAL A 177 28.41 6.59 -1.30
C VAL A 177 29.81 7.20 -1.22
N GLY A 178 30.84 6.37 -1.40
CA GLY A 178 32.24 6.81 -1.46
C GLY A 178 33.02 6.67 -0.15
N GLU A 179 34.33 6.86 -0.22
CA GLU A 179 35.28 6.53 0.86
C GLU A 179 34.98 7.27 2.17
N ALA A 180 34.59 8.56 2.08
CA ALA A 180 34.23 9.34 3.27
C ALA A 180 32.99 8.78 3.98
N VAL A 181 31.99 8.32 3.24
CA VAL A 181 30.78 7.69 3.78
C VAL A 181 31.12 6.31 4.36
N GLU A 182 31.90 5.50 3.64
CA GLU A 182 32.34 4.18 4.08
C GLU A 182 33.13 4.27 5.41
N THR A 183 34.04 5.24 5.51
CA THR A 183 34.84 5.50 6.73
C THR A 183 33.95 5.94 7.89
N ALA A 184 33.08 6.94 7.66
CA ALA A 184 32.18 7.44 8.70
C ALA A 184 31.24 6.36 9.26
N VAL A 185 30.77 5.45 8.41
CA VAL A 185 29.94 4.31 8.83
C VAL A 185 30.76 3.25 9.59
N ALA A 186 31.99 2.99 9.17
CA ALA A 186 32.86 2.00 9.82
C ALA A 186 33.31 2.45 11.22
N GLU A 187 33.58 3.75 11.39
CA GLU A 187 34.04 4.35 12.65
C GLU A 187 32.90 4.75 13.59
N ALA A 188 31.64 4.54 13.17
CA ALA A 188 30.48 4.94 13.93
C ALA A 188 30.45 4.30 15.34
N ASP A 189 30.06 5.11 16.33
CA ASP A 189 29.83 4.64 17.69
C ASP A 189 28.74 3.57 17.75
N GLU A 190 28.79 2.72 18.77
CA GLU A 190 27.80 1.66 18.94
C GLU A 190 26.37 2.24 19.08
N GLY A 191 25.46 1.72 18.27
CA GLY A 191 24.08 2.18 18.18
C GLY A 191 23.92 3.54 17.49
N ALA A 192 24.93 4.08 16.81
CA ALA A 192 24.80 5.35 16.08
C ALA A 192 23.67 5.30 15.04
N VAL A 193 23.02 6.44 14.82
CA VAL A 193 22.02 6.62 13.74
C VAL A 193 22.61 7.58 12.72
N ILE A 194 22.71 7.11 11.48
CA ILE A 194 23.30 7.87 10.37
C ILE A 194 22.24 8.04 9.28
N LEU A 195 22.01 9.26 8.82
CA LEU A 195 21.19 9.54 7.63
C LEU A 195 22.11 9.97 6.49
N LEU A 196 22.06 9.21 5.39
CA LEU A 196 22.74 9.54 4.15
C LEU A 196 22.00 10.65 3.39
N GLU A 197 22.72 11.38 2.54
CA GLU A 197 22.11 12.33 1.62
C GLU A 197 21.23 11.63 0.56
N ASN A 198 20.41 12.42 -0.13
CA ASN A 198 19.44 12.00 -1.12
C ASN A 198 20.05 11.11 -2.22
N LEU A 199 19.63 9.84 -2.25
CA LEU A 199 20.08 8.84 -3.23
C LEU A 199 19.90 9.29 -4.69
N ARG A 200 18.87 10.10 -4.98
CA ARG A 200 18.58 10.56 -6.35
C ARG A 200 19.49 11.71 -6.81
N PHE A 201 20.41 12.20 -5.96
CA PHE A 201 21.49 13.06 -6.44
C PHE A 201 22.45 12.31 -7.36
N HIS A 202 22.46 10.98 -7.31
CA HIS A 202 23.18 10.09 -8.22
C HIS A 202 22.24 9.57 -9.30
N ILE A 203 22.62 9.69 -10.57
CA ILE A 203 21.83 9.20 -11.71
C ILE A 203 21.69 7.66 -11.67
N GLU A 204 22.65 7.00 -11.02
CA GLU A 204 22.76 5.57 -10.82
C GLU A 204 21.63 4.99 -9.96
N GLU A 205 20.96 5.81 -9.13
CA GLU A 205 19.82 5.36 -8.33
C GLU A 205 18.62 5.00 -9.21
N GLU A 206 18.21 5.91 -10.10
CA GLU A 206 17.08 5.69 -11.02
C GLU A 206 17.51 5.03 -12.34
N GLY A 207 18.82 4.94 -12.59
CA GLY A 207 19.42 4.45 -13.83
C GLY A 207 19.22 5.36 -15.04
N SER A 208 18.54 6.50 -14.85
CA SER A 208 18.35 7.54 -15.86
C SER A 208 17.95 8.86 -15.23
N ALA A 209 18.27 9.97 -15.89
CA ALA A 209 17.87 11.32 -15.52
C ALA A 209 17.13 11.99 -16.68
N LYS A 210 16.14 12.83 -16.35
CA LYS A 210 15.52 13.72 -17.33
C LYS A 210 16.34 15.01 -17.45
N GLN A 211 16.55 15.47 -18.66
CA GLN A 211 17.16 16.75 -18.95
C GLN A 211 16.09 17.85 -19.07
N ALA A 212 16.55 19.11 -19.06
CA ALA A 212 15.66 20.28 -19.15
C ALA A 212 14.85 20.33 -20.47
N ASP A 213 15.34 19.71 -21.53
CA ASP A 213 14.67 19.57 -22.83
C ASP A 213 13.69 18.37 -22.88
N GLY A 214 13.52 17.64 -21.78
CA GLY A 214 12.65 16.46 -21.68
C GLY A 214 13.29 15.15 -22.15
N THR A 215 14.52 15.18 -22.66
CA THR A 215 15.25 13.97 -23.05
C THR A 215 15.70 13.16 -21.84
N LYS A 216 15.89 11.85 -22.01
CA LYS A 216 16.38 10.95 -20.94
C LYS A 216 17.81 10.52 -21.22
N VAL A 217 18.70 10.78 -20.28
CA VAL A 217 20.06 10.24 -20.26
C VAL A 217 20.07 9.00 -19.38
N LYS A 218 20.65 7.89 -19.86
CA LYS A 218 20.81 6.66 -19.08
C LYS A 218 22.16 6.67 -18.36
N ALA A 219 22.19 6.18 -17.13
CA ALA A 219 23.43 5.93 -16.43
C ALA A 219 24.23 4.81 -17.11
N ASP A 220 25.55 4.89 -17.02
CA ASP A 220 26.42 3.79 -17.45
C ASP A 220 26.19 2.56 -16.56
N LYS A 221 26.23 1.36 -17.14
CA LYS A 221 25.95 0.12 -16.40
C LYS A 221 27.03 -0.20 -15.37
N ALA A 222 28.30 0.10 -15.65
CA ALA A 222 29.39 -0.10 -14.72
C ALA A 222 29.29 0.90 -13.55
N ALA A 223 28.94 2.16 -13.83
CA ALA A 223 28.67 3.16 -12.79
C ALA A 223 27.51 2.73 -11.87
N VAL A 224 26.42 2.20 -12.42
CA VAL A 224 25.31 1.64 -11.62
C VAL A 224 25.78 0.47 -10.74
N ALA A 225 26.64 -0.41 -11.26
CA ALA A 225 27.18 -1.53 -10.51
C ALA A 225 28.09 -1.06 -9.37
N GLU A 226 28.94 -0.07 -9.62
CA GLU A 226 29.82 0.55 -8.61
C GLU A 226 29.02 1.24 -7.51
N PHE A 227 28.01 2.02 -7.87
CA PHE A 227 27.10 2.67 -6.92
C PHE A 227 26.42 1.65 -5.99
N ARG A 228 25.91 0.55 -6.56
CA ARG A 228 25.30 -0.55 -5.80
C ARG A 228 26.28 -1.25 -4.88
N ALA A 229 27.51 -1.47 -5.35
CA ALA A 229 28.57 -2.05 -4.54
C ALA A 229 28.92 -1.14 -3.35
N SER A 230 29.03 0.17 -3.56
CA SER A 230 29.30 1.12 -2.47
C SER A 230 28.18 1.13 -1.44
N LEU A 231 26.89 1.18 -1.86
CA LEU A 231 25.77 1.04 -0.93
C LEU A 231 25.81 -0.28 -0.14
N THR A 232 26.14 -1.39 -0.81
CA THR A 232 26.20 -2.72 -0.19
C THR A 232 27.23 -2.78 0.93
N LYS A 233 28.38 -2.11 0.79
CA LYS A 233 29.42 -2.09 1.84
C LYS A 233 28.99 -1.41 3.13
N LEU A 234 27.95 -0.58 3.12
CA LEU A 234 27.52 0.22 4.27
C LEU A 234 26.78 -0.60 5.33
N GLY A 235 26.35 -1.82 5.01
CA GLY A 235 25.61 -2.67 5.93
C GLY A 235 26.06 -4.12 5.89
N ASP A 236 25.66 -4.85 6.93
CA ASP A 236 25.75 -6.32 7.02
C ASP A 236 24.35 -6.94 6.81
N VAL A 237 23.30 -6.16 7.12
CA VAL A 237 21.88 -6.49 6.93
C VAL A 237 21.19 -5.36 6.15
N TYR A 238 20.32 -5.71 5.21
CA TYR A 238 19.46 -4.76 4.51
C TYR A 238 17.99 -4.89 4.95
N ILE A 239 17.37 -3.77 5.29
CA ILE A 239 15.94 -3.68 5.59
C ILE A 239 15.29 -2.71 4.60
N ASN A 240 14.27 -3.16 3.89
CA ASN A 240 13.46 -2.28 3.04
C ASN A 240 12.15 -1.93 3.76
N ASP A 241 11.97 -0.65 4.06
CA ASP A 241 10.76 -0.09 4.67
C ASP A 241 10.10 0.98 3.79
N ALA A 242 10.41 0.99 2.49
CA ALA A 242 9.93 1.97 1.52
C ALA A 242 9.02 1.33 0.45
N PHE A 243 7.82 0.90 0.86
CA PHE A 243 6.84 0.26 -0.04
C PHE A 243 6.49 1.12 -1.25
N GLY A 244 6.37 2.44 -1.06
CA GLY A 244 6.06 3.41 -2.12
C GLY A 244 7.05 3.40 -3.29
N THR A 245 8.27 2.89 -3.11
CA THR A 245 9.28 2.76 -4.17
C THR A 245 9.51 1.33 -4.66
N ALA A 246 8.87 0.32 -4.05
CA ALA A 246 9.12 -1.10 -4.34
C ALA A 246 8.75 -1.51 -5.78
N HIS A 247 7.88 -0.76 -6.45
CA HIS A 247 7.51 -0.97 -7.86
C HIS A 247 8.61 -0.58 -8.85
N ARG A 248 9.74 -0.03 -8.38
CA ARG A 248 10.83 0.46 -9.22
C ARG A 248 12.09 -0.38 -9.05
N ALA A 249 12.73 -0.73 -10.16
CA ALA A 249 14.00 -1.44 -10.17
C ALA A 249 15.22 -0.53 -9.91
N HIS A 250 15.08 0.42 -8.98
CA HIS A 250 16.14 1.36 -8.60
C HIS A 250 17.26 0.67 -7.82
N SER A 251 18.45 1.28 -7.80
CA SER A 251 19.63 0.70 -7.14
C SER A 251 19.41 0.42 -5.66
N SER A 252 18.80 1.34 -4.92
CA SER A 252 18.46 1.12 -3.51
C SER A 252 17.42 0.02 -3.27
N MET A 253 16.62 -0.35 -4.29
CA MET A 253 15.56 -1.37 -4.17
C MET A 253 16.07 -2.78 -4.47
N VAL A 254 16.84 -2.93 -5.54
CA VAL A 254 17.23 -4.25 -6.08
C VAL A 254 18.74 -4.48 -6.13
N GLY A 255 19.53 -3.46 -5.82
CA GLY A 255 20.98 -3.46 -6.02
C GLY A 255 21.81 -3.70 -4.76
N VAL A 256 21.20 -3.68 -3.57
CA VAL A 256 21.90 -4.02 -2.31
C VAL A 256 22.03 -5.54 -2.21
N ASP A 257 23.26 -6.02 -2.29
CA ASP A 257 23.58 -7.46 -2.33
C ASP A 257 24.12 -7.96 -0.99
N LEU A 258 23.23 -7.97 0.01
CA LEU A 258 23.50 -8.52 1.33
C LEU A 258 22.80 -9.87 1.52
N PRO A 259 23.39 -10.80 2.29
CA PRO A 259 22.82 -12.14 2.49
C PRO A 259 21.46 -12.08 3.20
N VAL A 260 21.28 -11.12 4.10
CA VAL A 260 20.03 -10.89 4.83
C VAL A 260 19.34 -9.64 4.28
N ARG A 261 18.15 -9.84 3.72
CA ARG A 261 17.27 -8.79 3.20
C ARG A 261 15.87 -9.00 3.75
N ALA A 262 15.38 -8.05 4.52
CA ALA A 262 14.11 -8.14 5.22
C ALA A 262 13.20 -6.94 4.95
N ALA A 263 11.90 -7.14 5.16
CA ALA A 263 10.92 -6.06 5.19
C ALA A 263 10.93 -5.38 6.57
N GLY A 264 10.95 -4.05 6.60
CA GLY A 264 10.61 -3.29 7.81
C GLY A 264 9.12 -3.40 8.15
N PHE A 265 8.66 -2.81 9.25
CA PHE A 265 7.26 -2.95 9.69
C PHE A 265 6.26 -2.32 8.72
N LEU A 266 6.59 -1.17 8.10
CA LEU A 266 5.71 -0.53 7.12
C LEU A 266 5.59 -1.43 5.89
N MET A 267 6.72 -1.86 5.33
CA MET A 267 6.74 -2.78 4.21
C MET A 267 5.99 -4.08 4.53
N LYS A 268 6.24 -4.69 5.69
CA LYS A 268 5.59 -5.94 6.12
C LYS A 268 4.08 -5.77 6.23
N LYS A 269 3.62 -4.67 6.83
CA LYS A 269 2.20 -4.35 6.94
C LYS A 269 1.55 -4.30 5.56
N GLU A 270 2.14 -3.57 4.61
CA GLU A 270 1.63 -3.48 3.23
C GLU A 270 1.60 -4.86 2.56
N LEU A 271 2.70 -5.62 2.65
CA LEU A 271 2.79 -6.98 2.10
C LEU A 271 1.72 -7.90 2.69
N ASP A 272 1.46 -7.84 4.00
CA ASP A 272 0.44 -8.66 4.67
C ASP A 272 -0.97 -8.29 4.22
N PHE A 273 -1.28 -7.00 4.11
CA PHE A 273 -2.59 -6.56 3.61
C PHE A 273 -2.82 -7.01 2.17
N PHE A 274 -1.84 -6.81 1.28
CA PHE A 274 -1.96 -7.25 -0.10
C PHE A 274 -1.93 -8.77 -0.26
N ALA A 275 -1.16 -9.50 0.55
CA ALA A 275 -1.17 -10.96 0.53
C ALA A 275 -2.56 -11.50 0.92
N LYS A 276 -3.16 -10.96 1.99
CA LYS A 276 -4.53 -11.32 2.39
C LYS A 276 -5.53 -11.03 1.26
N ALA A 277 -5.47 -9.83 0.66
CA ALA A 277 -6.41 -9.45 -0.39
C ALA A 277 -6.22 -10.21 -1.72
N LEU A 278 -4.98 -10.54 -2.11
CA LEU A 278 -4.67 -11.05 -3.44
C LEU A 278 -4.36 -12.54 -3.51
N GLU A 279 -3.91 -13.17 -2.42
CA GLU A 279 -3.55 -14.59 -2.39
C GLU A 279 -4.66 -15.45 -1.77
N SER A 280 -5.31 -14.99 -0.71
CA SER A 280 -6.34 -15.76 0.00
C SER A 280 -7.36 -14.84 0.69
N PRO A 281 -8.16 -14.07 -0.07
CA PRO A 281 -9.13 -13.14 0.52
C PRO A 281 -10.32 -13.87 1.14
N ASP A 282 -10.81 -13.34 2.25
CA ASP A 282 -12.10 -13.73 2.80
C ASP A 282 -13.21 -13.26 1.86
N ARG A 283 -14.10 -14.16 1.47
CA ARG A 283 -15.15 -13.89 0.48
C ARG A 283 -16.52 -13.64 1.14
N PRO A 284 -17.34 -12.70 0.61
CA PRO A 284 -17.17 -12.00 -0.68
C PRO A 284 -16.04 -10.95 -0.70
N PHE A 285 -15.21 -11.00 -1.74
CA PHE A 285 -14.17 -10.00 -2.00
C PHE A 285 -14.71 -8.93 -2.96
N LEU A 286 -14.82 -7.70 -2.47
CA LEU A 286 -15.31 -6.54 -3.21
C LEU A 286 -14.13 -5.66 -3.65
N ALA A 287 -14.12 -5.25 -4.92
CA ALA A 287 -13.33 -4.11 -5.38
C ALA A 287 -14.23 -2.90 -5.64
N ILE A 288 -13.81 -1.73 -5.17
CA ILE A 288 -14.47 -0.44 -5.46
C ILE A 288 -13.51 0.39 -6.29
N LEU A 289 -13.88 0.66 -7.53
CA LEU A 289 -13.06 1.40 -8.48
C LEU A 289 -13.79 2.68 -8.89
N GLY A 290 -13.06 3.79 -8.87
CA GLY A 290 -13.57 5.06 -9.37
C GLY A 290 -12.47 5.97 -9.89
N GLY A 291 -12.82 7.15 -10.38
CA GLY A 291 -11.92 8.08 -11.04
C GLY A 291 -12.44 8.53 -12.41
N ALA A 292 -11.61 9.28 -13.13
CA ALA A 292 -12.04 10.01 -14.33
C ALA A 292 -12.06 9.16 -15.61
N LYS A 293 -11.09 8.26 -15.82
CA LYS A 293 -10.86 7.56 -17.09
C LYS A 293 -10.80 6.05 -16.90
N VAL A 294 -11.35 5.32 -17.87
CA VAL A 294 -11.33 3.85 -17.90
C VAL A 294 -9.94 3.35 -18.32
N SER A 295 -9.35 3.98 -19.33
CA SER A 295 -8.04 3.69 -19.95
C SER A 295 -6.91 3.59 -18.93
N ASP A 296 -6.89 4.47 -17.93
CA ASP A 296 -5.90 4.47 -16.85
C ASP A 296 -6.04 3.26 -15.91
N LYS A 297 -7.21 2.60 -15.90
CA LYS A 297 -7.57 1.52 -14.95
C LYS A 297 -7.81 0.17 -15.61
N ILE A 298 -7.65 0.04 -16.91
CA ILE A 298 -7.96 -1.21 -17.63
C ILE A 298 -7.17 -2.40 -17.08
N GLN A 299 -5.85 -2.25 -16.92
CA GLN A 299 -5.02 -3.33 -16.38
C GLN A 299 -5.41 -3.70 -14.95
N LEU A 300 -5.85 -2.72 -14.15
CA LEU A 300 -6.31 -2.95 -12.79
C LEU A 300 -7.64 -3.71 -12.77
N ILE A 301 -8.63 -3.27 -13.55
CA ILE A 301 -9.93 -3.95 -13.68
C ILE A 301 -9.70 -5.38 -14.18
N ASP A 302 -8.98 -5.54 -15.29
CA ASP A 302 -8.72 -6.84 -15.91
C ASP A 302 -8.08 -7.82 -14.92
N ASN A 303 -7.07 -7.39 -14.16
CA ASN A 303 -6.44 -8.23 -13.12
C ASN A 303 -7.38 -8.58 -11.96
N LEU A 304 -8.19 -7.61 -11.51
CA LEU A 304 -9.08 -7.80 -10.37
C LEU A 304 -10.27 -8.70 -10.70
N LEU A 305 -10.75 -8.70 -11.95
CA LEU A 305 -11.84 -9.57 -12.40
C LEU A 305 -11.52 -11.06 -12.25
N ASP A 306 -10.25 -11.45 -12.17
CA ASP A 306 -9.84 -12.84 -11.91
C ASP A 306 -9.87 -13.21 -10.42
N LYS A 307 -10.14 -12.24 -9.53
CA LYS A 307 -9.96 -12.39 -8.08
C LYS A 307 -11.21 -12.06 -7.28
N VAL A 308 -11.92 -10.99 -7.63
CA VAL A 308 -13.04 -10.45 -6.83
C VAL A 308 -14.32 -11.26 -7.06
N ASN A 309 -15.28 -11.12 -6.15
CA ASN A 309 -16.65 -11.62 -6.33
C ASN A 309 -17.58 -10.50 -6.83
N VAL A 310 -17.31 -9.27 -6.40
CA VAL A 310 -18.13 -8.11 -6.68
C VAL A 310 -17.22 -6.94 -7.04
N MET A 311 -17.64 -6.11 -7.99
CA MET A 311 -16.93 -4.91 -8.39
C MET A 311 -17.89 -3.72 -8.50
N ILE A 312 -17.69 -2.69 -7.68
CA ILE A 312 -18.33 -1.40 -7.85
C ILE A 312 -17.49 -0.55 -8.80
N ILE A 313 -18.13 0.05 -9.83
CA ILE A 313 -17.50 1.00 -10.75
C ILE A 313 -18.25 2.33 -10.66
N GLY A 314 -17.62 3.36 -10.07
CA GLY A 314 -18.15 4.71 -9.93
C GLY A 314 -17.24 5.79 -10.53
N GLY A 315 -17.47 7.05 -10.15
CA GLY A 315 -16.72 8.20 -10.68
C GLY A 315 -17.01 8.49 -12.14
N GLY A 316 -16.28 9.45 -12.74
CA GLY A 316 -16.48 9.87 -14.13
C GLY A 316 -16.33 8.75 -15.16
N MET A 317 -15.56 7.70 -14.86
CA MET A 317 -15.39 6.55 -15.75
C MET A 317 -16.69 5.75 -15.96
N VAL A 318 -17.66 5.83 -15.04
CA VAL A 318 -18.95 5.13 -15.15
C VAL A 318 -19.72 5.53 -16.42
N PHE A 319 -19.65 6.80 -16.82
CA PHE A 319 -20.40 7.31 -17.97
C PHE A 319 -19.95 6.67 -19.29
N THR A 320 -18.68 6.24 -19.37
CA THR A 320 -18.18 5.46 -20.51
C THR A 320 -18.83 4.07 -20.52
N PHE A 321 -18.97 3.41 -19.37
CA PHE A 321 -19.67 2.12 -19.28
C PHE A 321 -21.15 2.26 -19.63
N LYS A 322 -21.85 3.23 -19.04
CA LYS A 322 -23.30 3.43 -19.24
C LYS A 322 -23.65 3.78 -20.67
N LYS A 323 -22.85 4.64 -21.31
CA LYS A 323 -23.02 4.98 -22.73
C LYS A 323 -22.83 3.77 -23.65
N VAL A 324 -21.80 2.94 -23.40
CA VAL A 324 -21.51 1.77 -24.25
C VAL A 324 -22.52 0.65 -24.02
N LEU A 325 -22.85 0.31 -22.77
CA LEU A 325 -23.67 -0.85 -22.43
C LEU A 325 -25.17 -0.60 -22.57
N GLN A 326 -25.62 0.64 -22.30
CA GLN A 326 -27.05 0.97 -22.18
C GLN A 326 -27.47 2.08 -23.15
N GLY A 327 -26.55 2.68 -23.90
CA GLY A 327 -26.87 3.82 -24.77
C GLY A 327 -27.30 5.07 -24.00
N MET A 328 -27.03 5.14 -22.70
CA MET A 328 -27.46 6.25 -21.84
C MET A 328 -26.93 7.60 -22.38
N ALA A 329 -27.79 8.62 -22.40
CA ALA A 329 -27.36 9.98 -22.66
C ALA A 329 -26.49 10.47 -21.50
N ILE A 330 -25.31 11.02 -21.80
CA ILE A 330 -24.33 11.44 -20.76
C ILE A 330 -24.04 12.93 -20.77
N GLY A 331 -24.73 13.73 -21.59
CA GLY A 331 -24.46 15.17 -21.73
C GLY A 331 -22.98 15.45 -21.99
N ASN A 332 -22.42 16.38 -21.21
CA ASN A 332 -21.01 16.78 -21.19
C ASN A 332 -20.15 15.97 -20.20
N SER A 333 -20.66 14.85 -19.66
CA SER A 333 -19.90 14.01 -18.74
C SER A 333 -18.66 13.39 -19.42
N LEU A 334 -17.69 12.98 -18.61
CA LEU A 334 -16.44 12.42 -19.12
C LEU A 334 -16.69 11.15 -19.95
N TYR A 335 -16.18 11.16 -21.18
CA TYR A 335 -16.22 10.01 -22.08
C TYR A 335 -14.80 9.66 -22.54
N ASP A 336 -14.39 8.44 -22.23
CA ASP A 336 -13.07 7.91 -22.57
C ASP A 336 -13.17 7.02 -23.81
N ALA A 337 -13.01 7.61 -25.00
CA ALA A 337 -13.14 6.89 -26.27
C ALA A 337 -12.19 5.68 -26.39
N PRO A 338 -10.88 5.78 -26.04
CA PRO A 338 -10.01 4.60 -25.98
C PRO A 338 -10.48 3.53 -24.99
N GLY A 339 -11.03 3.94 -23.85
CA GLY A 339 -11.57 3.02 -22.85
C GLY A 339 -12.85 2.32 -23.30
N ALA A 340 -13.70 3.01 -24.07
CA ALA A 340 -14.99 2.50 -24.55
C ALA A 340 -14.84 1.21 -25.39
N GLU A 341 -13.79 1.11 -26.20
CA GLU A 341 -13.50 -0.06 -27.03
C GLU A 341 -13.30 -1.35 -26.23
N LEU A 342 -13.00 -1.23 -24.93
CA LEU A 342 -12.67 -2.37 -24.06
C LEU A 342 -13.77 -2.67 -23.04
N VAL A 343 -14.81 -1.85 -22.94
CA VAL A 343 -15.90 -2.00 -21.97
C VAL A 343 -16.60 -3.36 -22.11
N GLU A 344 -17.03 -3.71 -23.32
CA GLU A 344 -17.75 -4.97 -23.57
C GLU A 344 -16.90 -6.18 -23.19
N LYS A 345 -15.60 -6.16 -23.52
CA LYS A 345 -14.66 -7.23 -23.17
C LYS A 345 -14.51 -7.39 -21.65
N LEU A 346 -14.46 -6.29 -20.91
CA LEU A 346 -14.36 -6.32 -19.44
C LEU A 346 -15.63 -6.89 -18.80
N VAL A 347 -16.82 -6.52 -19.31
CA VAL A 347 -18.10 -7.07 -18.83
C VAL A 347 -18.21 -8.56 -19.14
N GLN A 348 -17.85 -8.99 -20.35
CA GLN A 348 -17.83 -10.41 -20.73
C GLN A 348 -16.88 -11.22 -19.83
N LYS A 349 -15.70 -10.67 -19.51
CA LYS A 349 -14.77 -11.31 -18.58
C LYS A 349 -15.35 -11.41 -17.17
N ALA A 350 -16.03 -10.36 -16.71
CA ALA A 350 -16.68 -10.37 -15.41
C ALA A 350 -17.77 -11.45 -15.34
N GLU A 351 -18.62 -11.55 -16.36
CA GLU A 351 -19.64 -12.60 -16.47
C GLU A 351 -19.02 -14.00 -16.50
N ALA A 352 -17.98 -14.21 -17.31
CA ALA A 352 -17.26 -15.49 -17.40
C ALA A 352 -16.65 -15.91 -16.06
N ASN A 353 -16.20 -14.94 -15.26
CA ASN A 353 -15.62 -15.18 -13.94
C ASN A 353 -16.67 -15.15 -12.80
N GLY A 354 -17.96 -14.96 -13.11
CA GLY A 354 -19.03 -14.86 -12.11
C GLY A 354 -18.92 -13.65 -11.20
N VAL A 355 -18.30 -12.56 -11.67
CA VAL A 355 -18.16 -11.30 -10.95
C VAL A 355 -19.40 -10.44 -11.12
N LYS A 356 -20.04 -10.07 -10.02
CA LYS A 356 -21.14 -9.10 -10.02
C LYS A 356 -20.59 -7.68 -10.18
N ILE A 357 -20.81 -7.04 -11.32
CA ILE A 357 -20.53 -5.61 -11.48
C ILE A 357 -21.72 -4.80 -10.97
N VAL A 358 -21.45 -3.77 -10.18
CA VAL A 358 -22.43 -2.83 -9.63
C VAL A 358 -22.07 -1.42 -10.11
N PHE A 359 -22.99 -0.82 -10.85
CA PHE A 359 -22.90 0.57 -11.29
C PHE A 359 -23.86 1.44 -10.46
N PRO A 360 -23.62 2.76 -10.37
CA PRO A 360 -24.65 3.73 -10.01
C PRO A 360 -25.91 3.54 -10.87
N VAL A 361 -27.05 3.89 -10.30
CA VAL A 361 -28.39 3.88 -10.91
C VAL A 361 -29.01 5.28 -11.01
N ASP A 362 -28.41 6.25 -10.32
CA ASP A 362 -28.75 7.65 -10.32
C ASP A 362 -27.49 8.50 -10.09
N TYR A 363 -27.55 9.77 -10.47
CA TYR A 363 -26.40 10.66 -10.56
C TYR A 363 -26.76 12.07 -10.13
N VAL A 364 -25.78 12.76 -9.56
CA VAL A 364 -25.83 14.20 -9.34
C VAL A 364 -25.25 14.89 -10.57
N ALA A 365 -26.11 15.47 -11.39
CA ALA A 365 -25.73 16.24 -12.57
C ALA A 365 -25.60 17.72 -12.23
N ALA A 366 -24.63 18.40 -12.83
CA ALA A 366 -24.41 19.83 -12.71
C ALA A 366 -24.36 20.52 -14.08
N ASN A 367 -24.82 21.77 -14.17
CA ASN A 367 -24.80 22.54 -15.41
C ASN A 367 -23.41 23.10 -15.77
N LYS A 368 -22.46 23.12 -14.83
CA LYS A 368 -21.06 23.54 -15.02
C LYS A 368 -20.15 22.89 -13.97
N PHE A 369 -18.83 22.87 -14.25
CA PHE A 369 -17.82 22.44 -13.30
C PHE A 369 -17.34 23.61 -12.42
N ALA A 370 -18.21 24.10 -11.54
CA ALA A 370 -17.93 25.22 -10.62
C ALA A 370 -18.73 25.09 -9.32
N ALA A 371 -18.22 25.61 -8.19
CA ALA A 371 -18.81 25.38 -6.87
C ALA A 371 -20.27 25.88 -6.80
N ASP A 372 -20.54 26.96 -7.51
CA ASP A 372 -21.85 27.61 -7.68
C ASP A 372 -22.70 27.02 -8.83
N ALA A 373 -22.49 25.75 -9.18
CA ALA A 373 -23.28 25.08 -10.22
C ALA A 373 -24.69 24.75 -9.73
N GLU A 374 -25.67 24.83 -10.64
CA GLU A 374 -26.99 24.26 -10.38
C GLU A 374 -26.89 22.74 -10.50
N THR A 375 -27.53 22.02 -9.57
CA THR A 375 -27.49 20.55 -9.51
C THR A 375 -28.89 19.96 -9.61
N GLN A 376 -28.96 18.74 -10.14
CA GLN A 376 -30.17 17.92 -10.17
C GLN A 376 -29.81 16.44 -10.05
N VAL A 377 -30.72 15.64 -9.48
CA VAL A 377 -30.59 14.18 -9.48
C VAL A 377 -31.31 13.63 -10.69
N VAL A 378 -30.64 12.75 -11.44
CA VAL A 378 -31.18 12.07 -12.63
C VAL A 378 -30.90 10.57 -12.55
N THR A 379 -31.81 9.77 -13.07
CA THR A 379 -31.69 8.30 -13.12
C THR A 379 -30.99 7.83 -14.40
N ASP A 380 -30.68 6.52 -14.48
CA ASP A 380 -30.24 5.90 -15.73
C ASP A 380 -31.27 6.11 -16.86
N GLU A 381 -32.57 6.01 -16.56
CA GLU A 381 -33.65 6.17 -17.53
C GLU A 381 -33.80 7.62 -18.03
N ASP A 382 -33.60 8.60 -17.15
CA ASP A 382 -33.64 10.02 -17.52
C ASP A 382 -32.46 10.38 -18.44
N GLY A 383 -31.30 9.78 -18.20
CA GLY A 383 -30.03 10.21 -18.77
C GLY A 383 -29.54 11.53 -18.17
N ILE A 384 -28.31 11.92 -18.52
CA ILE A 384 -27.79 13.26 -18.21
C ILE A 384 -28.22 14.22 -19.33
N PRO A 385 -28.90 15.34 -19.01
CA PRO A 385 -29.33 16.33 -20.00
C PRO A 385 -28.18 16.94 -20.80
N GLU A 386 -28.47 17.40 -22.03
CA GLU A 386 -27.51 18.14 -22.83
C GLU A 386 -27.05 19.42 -22.11
N GLY A 387 -25.74 19.72 -22.18
CA GLY A 387 -25.14 20.83 -21.44
C GLY A 387 -24.76 20.50 -19.99
N TRP A 388 -25.36 19.48 -19.38
CA TRP A 388 -25.08 19.04 -18.00
C TRP A 388 -24.03 17.93 -17.96
N MET A 389 -23.42 17.71 -16.80
CA MET A 389 -22.43 16.66 -16.56
C MET A 389 -22.63 16.00 -15.20
N GLY A 390 -22.53 14.67 -15.14
CA GLY A 390 -22.59 13.93 -13.89
C GLY A 390 -21.27 14.04 -13.12
N LEU A 391 -21.34 14.43 -11.84
CA LEU A 391 -20.16 14.67 -11.01
C LEU A 391 -20.09 13.78 -9.77
N ASP A 392 -21.21 13.20 -9.34
CA ASP A 392 -21.26 12.27 -8.20
C ASP A 392 -22.37 11.22 -8.40
N CYS A 393 -22.32 10.16 -7.60
CA CYS A 393 -23.40 9.18 -7.50
C CYS A 393 -24.61 9.76 -6.77
N GLY A 394 -25.80 9.42 -7.22
CA GLY A 394 -27.05 9.86 -6.59
C GLY A 394 -27.36 9.09 -5.30
N PRO A 395 -28.42 9.51 -4.57
CA PRO A 395 -28.80 8.92 -3.29
C PRO A 395 -29.15 7.42 -3.35
N GLU A 396 -29.76 6.93 -4.43
CA GLU A 396 -30.09 5.50 -4.55
C GLU A 396 -28.84 4.66 -4.83
N SER A 397 -27.91 5.19 -5.62
CA SER A 397 -26.58 4.60 -5.85
C SER A 397 -25.78 4.52 -4.56
N ALA A 398 -25.82 5.57 -3.73
CA ALA A 398 -25.16 5.55 -2.42
C ALA A 398 -25.71 4.45 -1.52
N LYS A 399 -27.04 4.25 -1.48
CA LYS A 399 -27.68 3.13 -0.76
C LYS A 399 -27.27 1.77 -1.32
N LEU A 400 -27.28 1.62 -2.65
CA LEU A 400 -26.87 0.39 -3.34
C LEU A 400 -25.41 0.03 -3.02
N PHE A 401 -24.51 1.01 -3.04
CA PHE A 401 -23.11 0.82 -2.71
C PHE A 401 -22.93 0.46 -1.23
N ALA A 402 -23.64 1.14 -0.32
CA ALA A 402 -23.59 0.83 1.11
C ALA A 402 -24.04 -0.61 1.41
N ALA A 403 -25.14 -1.05 0.79
CA ALA A 403 -25.61 -2.43 0.91
C ALA A 403 -24.59 -3.44 0.37
N THR A 404 -24.02 -3.17 -0.81
CA THR A 404 -23.00 -4.03 -1.42
C THR A 404 -21.73 -4.12 -0.58
N ILE A 405 -21.31 -3.02 0.05
CA ILE A 405 -20.15 -2.98 0.95
C ILE A 405 -20.41 -3.77 2.23
N ALA A 406 -21.62 -3.68 2.80
CA ALA A 406 -21.99 -4.38 4.03
C ALA A 406 -21.95 -5.92 3.91
N GLU A 407 -22.09 -6.45 2.69
CA GLU A 407 -22.00 -7.88 2.40
C GLU A 407 -20.56 -8.40 2.25
N ALA A 408 -19.59 -7.50 2.03
CA ALA A 408 -18.21 -7.87 1.74
C ALA A 408 -17.43 -8.24 3.01
N LYS A 409 -16.59 -9.28 2.92
CA LYS A 409 -15.64 -9.62 3.98
C LYS A 409 -14.26 -9.03 3.75
N THR A 410 -13.90 -8.83 2.48
CA THR A 410 -12.68 -8.14 2.07
C THR A 410 -13.04 -7.02 1.10
N VAL A 411 -12.52 -5.82 1.32
CA VAL A 411 -12.76 -4.66 0.45
C VAL A 411 -11.43 -4.08 -0.01
N LEU A 412 -11.25 -3.94 -1.32
CA LEU A 412 -10.17 -3.16 -1.94
C LEU A 412 -10.77 -1.93 -2.59
N TRP A 413 -10.37 -0.74 -2.15
CA TRP A 413 -10.91 0.52 -2.68
C TRP A 413 -9.81 1.32 -3.37
N ASN A 414 -9.99 1.58 -4.67
CA ASN A 414 -9.10 2.41 -5.48
C ASN A 414 -9.88 3.45 -6.31
N GLY A 415 -10.02 4.65 -5.75
CA GLY A 415 -10.53 5.83 -6.43
C GLY A 415 -11.92 6.28 -5.95
N PRO A 416 -12.20 7.59 -5.97
CA PRO A 416 -13.45 8.14 -5.45
C PRO A 416 -14.64 7.82 -6.39
N ALA A 417 -15.83 7.75 -5.81
CA ALA A 417 -17.08 7.51 -6.54
C ALA A 417 -17.65 8.77 -7.25
N GLY A 418 -17.06 9.95 -7.00
CA GLY A 418 -17.42 11.25 -7.56
C GLY A 418 -16.29 12.27 -7.38
N VAL A 419 -16.57 13.55 -7.67
CA VAL A 419 -15.62 14.66 -7.47
C VAL A 419 -15.58 15.03 -5.99
N SER A 420 -14.56 14.54 -5.29
CA SER A 420 -14.42 14.66 -3.82
C SER A 420 -13.82 15.98 -3.33
N GLU A 421 -13.28 16.78 -4.25
CA GLU A 421 -12.52 18.00 -3.96
C GLU A 421 -13.42 19.24 -3.74
N ASP A 422 -14.71 19.15 -4.05
CA ASP A 422 -15.69 20.24 -3.92
C ASP A 422 -16.78 19.88 -2.90
N GLU A 423 -16.62 20.29 -1.63
CA GLU A 423 -17.53 19.96 -0.52
C GLU A 423 -18.99 20.39 -0.77
N GLU A 424 -19.22 21.47 -1.53
CA GLU A 424 -20.56 21.94 -1.89
C GLU A 424 -21.29 21.06 -2.92
N ARG A 425 -20.57 20.19 -3.64
CA ARG A 425 -21.15 19.35 -4.71
C ARG A 425 -21.44 17.90 -4.30
N THR A 426 -21.00 17.46 -3.13
CA THR A 426 -21.26 16.09 -2.64
C THR A 426 -22.64 16.04 -1.98
N SER A 427 -23.68 15.63 -2.69
CA SER A 427 -25.01 15.47 -2.10
C SER A 427 -25.24 14.03 -1.62
N ALA A 428 -25.08 13.82 -0.31
CA ALA A 428 -25.82 12.81 0.41
C ALA A 428 -25.92 13.24 1.89
N ASP A 429 -27.11 13.66 2.33
CA ASP A 429 -27.42 13.65 3.75
C ASP A 429 -27.29 12.19 4.24
N PRO A 430 -26.53 11.90 5.30
CA PRO A 430 -26.51 10.58 5.89
C PRO A 430 -27.93 10.23 6.37
N PRO A 431 -28.40 8.98 6.21
CA PRO A 431 -29.69 8.58 6.74
C PRO A 431 -29.74 8.87 8.25
N ALA A 432 -30.87 9.41 8.71
CA ALA A 432 -31.11 9.67 10.12
C ALA A 432 -30.78 8.41 10.96
N PRO A 433 -30.15 8.54 12.14
CA PRO A 433 -29.78 7.40 12.95
C PRO A 433 -31.04 6.57 13.25
N VAL A 434 -31.06 5.34 12.72
CA VAL A 434 -32.08 4.34 13.08
C VAL A 434 -31.98 4.17 14.58
N ALA A 435 -33.05 4.54 15.27
CA ALA A 435 -33.19 4.35 16.70
C ALA A 435 -32.95 2.87 17.04
N ASN A 436 -32.16 2.64 18.08
CA ASN A 436 -31.77 1.34 18.61
C ASN A 436 -32.90 0.30 18.51
N ALA A 437 -32.61 -0.81 17.83
CA ALA A 437 -33.25 -2.09 18.09
C ALA A 437 -32.12 -3.06 18.50
N GLU A 438 -32.36 -3.75 19.61
CA GLU A 438 -31.44 -4.53 20.45
C GLU A 438 -30.57 -5.57 19.74
#